data_AF-A0A4R2R7N2-F1
#
_entry.id   AF-A0A4R2R7N2-F1
#
_cell.length_a   1.000
_cell.length_b   1.000
_cell.length_c   1.000
_cell.angle_alpha   90.00
_cell.angle_beta   90.00
_cell.angle_gamma   90.00
#
_symmetry.space_group_name_H-M   'P 1'
#
loop_
_entity.id
_entity.type
_entity.pdbx_description
1 polymer ?
#
loop_
_entity_poly.entity_id
_entity_poly.type
_entity_poly.pdbx_seq_one_letter_code
_entity_poly.pdbx_strand_id
1 'polypeptide(L)'
;MEVKKRERWALLLVLVLTVLFGGLYFAERSENAKLWWLMNQNEANQFFPALAYLQDWEARLDSSMPFPPEILQANRDSLSRSALSLQEVVTFRSYLFDEDAFKHPSHLTDFMLRTDRQLSAMIDGGGQEYVADIKATLHKINAVTREVYNFDSGLTSEQWDELREIGFLQDQRLVDWYTKVEAAIAP
;
A
#
# COMPACT_ATOMS: atom_id res chain seq x y z
N MET A 1 62.70 -25.19 -4.50
CA MET A 1 62.20 -24.39 -3.35
C MET A 1 61.28 -23.25 -3.77
N GLU A 2 61.39 -22.73 -4.99
CA GLU A 2 60.57 -21.61 -5.49
C GLU A 2 59.09 -21.94 -5.75
N VAL A 3 58.78 -23.16 -6.22
CA VAL A 3 57.40 -23.58 -6.56
C VAL A 3 56.46 -23.51 -5.34
N LYS A 4 56.90 -24.05 -4.19
CA LYS A 4 56.16 -23.97 -2.91
C LYS A 4 55.95 -22.53 -2.41
N LYS A 5 56.84 -21.60 -2.76
CA LYS A 5 56.70 -20.18 -2.44
C LYS A 5 55.62 -19.53 -3.32
N ARG A 6 55.63 -19.83 -4.63
CA ARG A 6 54.63 -19.34 -5.59
C ARG A 6 53.21 -19.85 -5.27
N GLU A 7 53.08 -21.12 -4.90
CA GLU A 7 51.80 -21.71 -4.47
C GLU A 7 51.25 -21.03 -3.21
N ARG A 8 52.12 -20.74 -2.21
CA ARG A 8 51.72 -20.02 -1.00
C ARG A 8 51.27 -18.59 -1.31
N TRP A 9 51.98 -17.88 -2.20
CA TRP A 9 51.57 -16.54 -2.62
C TRP A 9 50.25 -16.55 -3.40
N ALA A 10 50.02 -17.55 -4.25
CA ALA A 10 48.75 -17.71 -4.97
C ALA A 10 47.59 -18.01 -4.01
N LEU A 11 47.78 -18.90 -3.02
CA LEU A 11 46.78 -19.17 -1.98
C LEU A 11 46.46 -17.92 -1.15
N LEU A 12 47.48 -17.14 -0.79
CA LEU A 12 47.30 -15.90 -0.04
C LEU A 12 46.54 -14.85 -0.87
N LEU A 13 46.84 -14.76 -2.17
CA LEU A 13 46.15 -13.87 -3.10
C LEU A 13 44.68 -14.25 -3.25
N VAL A 14 44.37 -15.55 -3.42
CA VAL A 14 43.00 -16.05 -3.50
C VAL A 14 42.23 -15.77 -2.21
N LEU A 15 42.87 -15.94 -1.05
CA LEU A 15 42.26 -15.62 0.24
C LEU A 15 41.92 -14.12 0.34
N VAL A 16 42.85 -13.24 -0.03
CA VAL A 16 42.65 -11.78 -0.03
C VAL A 16 41.52 -11.39 -0.97
N LEU A 17 41.48 -11.95 -2.19
CA LEU A 17 40.40 -11.71 -3.14
C LEU A 17 39.05 -12.19 -2.59
N THR A 18 39.00 -13.38 -1.97
CA THR A 18 37.77 -13.93 -1.38
C THR A 18 37.23 -13.03 -0.26
N VAL A 19 38.12 -12.50 0.59
CA VAL A 19 37.75 -11.55 1.65
C VAL A 19 37.26 -10.22 1.07
N LEU A 20 37.94 -9.69 0.04
CA LEU A 20 37.55 -8.44 -0.63
C LEU A 20 36.18 -8.58 -1.33
N PHE A 21 35.99 -9.61 -2.15
CA PHE A 21 34.73 -9.86 -2.84
C PHE A 21 33.61 -10.24 -1.88
N GLY A 22 33.91 -11.01 -0.83
CA GLY A 22 32.96 -11.29 0.25
C GLY A 22 32.50 -10.01 0.95
N GLY A 23 33.43 -9.12 1.30
CA GLY A 23 33.14 -7.83 1.91
C GLY A 23 32.28 -6.93 1.01
N LEU A 24 32.57 -6.87 -0.29
CA LEU A 24 31.76 -6.13 -1.27
C LEU A 24 30.35 -6.71 -1.38
N TYR A 25 30.22 -8.04 -1.45
CA TYR A 25 28.94 -8.73 -1.47
C TYR A 25 28.09 -8.46 -0.22
N PHE A 26 28.70 -8.48 0.98
CA PHE A 26 28.00 -8.13 2.22
C PHE A 26 27.60 -6.65 2.27
N ALA A 27 28.43 -5.74 1.76
CA ALA A 27 28.11 -4.32 1.68
C ALA A 27 26.96 -4.05 0.72
N GLU A 28 26.99 -4.62 -0.49
CA GLU A 28 25.91 -4.53 -1.48
C GLU A 28 24.59 -5.08 -0.92
N ARG A 29 24.64 -6.25 -0.26
CA ARG A 29 23.46 -6.83 0.38
C ARG A 29 22.89 -5.95 1.49
N SER A 30 23.76 -5.29 2.26
CA SER A 30 23.34 -4.36 3.33
C SER A 30 22.67 -3.11 2.75
N GLU A 31 23.24 -2.50 1.71
CA GLU A 31 22.65 -1.34 1.05
C GLU A 31 21.32 -1.70 0.35
N ASN A 32 21.24 -2.86 -0.30
CA ASN A 32 20.01 -3.36 -0.89
C ASN A 32 18.93 -3.61 0.18
N ALA A 33 19.30 -4.14 1.35
CA ALA A 33 18.37 -4.32 2.47
C ALA A 33 17.85 -2.98 3.02
N LYS A 34 18.69 -1.93 3.06
CA LYS A 34 18.25 -0.57 3.46
C LYS A 34 17.30 0.05 2.45
N LEU A 35 17.60 -0.07 1.15
CA LEU A 35 16.74 0.42 0.08
C LEU A 35 15.39 -0.30 0.10
N TRP A 36 15.40 -1.63 0.25
CA TRP A 36 14.20 -2.45 0.42
C TRP A 36 13.35 -1.97 1.59
N TRP A 37 13.98 -1.72 2.74
CA TRP A 37 13.29 -1.21 3.92
C TRP A 37 12.68 0.18 3.70
N LEU A 38 13.41 1.12 3.08
CA LEU A 38 12.89 2.46 2.78
C LEU A 38 11.68 2.40 1.83
N MET A 39 11.72 1.51 0.83
CA MET A 39 10.61 1.31 -0.09
C MET A 39 9.37 0.73 0.62
N ASN A 40 9.53 -0.33 1.40
CA ASN A 40 8.44 -0.94 2.16
C ASN A 40 7.79 0.08 3.11
N GLN A 41 8.60 0.92 3.76
CA GLN A 41 8.08 2.00 4.59
C GLN A 41 7.28 3.01 3.78
N ASN A 42 7.78 3.45 2.63
CA ASN A 42 7.08 4.41 1.79
C ASN A 42 5.71 3.86 1.34
N GLU A 43 5.66 2.62 0.87
CA GLU A 43 4.43 2.00 0.37
C GLU A 43 3.40 1.80 1.49
N ALA A 44 3.83 1.28 2.65
CA ALA A 44 2.96 1.14 3.81
C ALA A 44 2.47 2.51 4.33
N ASN A 45 3.33 3.53 4.32
CA ASN A 45 2.98 4.90 4.70
C ASN A 45 2.04 5.59 3.70
N GLN A 46 1.92 5.10 2.47
CA GLN A 46 0.91 5.56 1.53
C GLN A 46 -0.42 4.80 1.71
N PHE A 47 -0.33 3.49 1.92
CA PHE A 47 -1.49 2.61 1.96
C PHE A 47 -2.31 2.72 3.26
N PHE A 48 -1.68 2.58 4.43
CA PHE A 48 -2.43 2.54 5.69
C PHE A 48 -3.12 3.86 6.05
N PRO A 49 -2.54 5.04 5.79
CA PRO A 49 -3.27 6.30 5.96
C PRO A 49 -4.48 6.43 5.04
N ALA A 50 -4.41 5.92 3.81
CA ALA A 50 -5.57 5.89 2.91
C ALA A 50 -6.69 5.00 3.48
N LEU A 51 -6.36 3.82 4.03
CA LEU A 51 -7.34 2.97 4.71
C LEU A 51 -7.97 3.65 5.93
N ALA A 52 -7.15 4.25 6.79
CA ALA A 52 -7.63 4.96 7.98
C ALA A 52 -8.58 6.10 7.62
N TYR A 53 -8.28 6.82 6.53
CA TYR A 53 -9.17 7.87 6.03
C TYR A 53 -10.55 7.33 5.60
N LEU A 54 -10.61 6.20 4.89
CA LEU A 54 -11.88 5.59 4.48
C LEU A 54 -12.73 5.14 5.69
N GLN A 55 -12.09 4.65 6.76
CA GLN A 55 -12.76 4.28 8.02
C GLN A 55 -13.28 5.49 8.80
N ASP A 56 -12.45 6.52 8.94
CA ASP A 56 -12.83 7.78 9.57
C ASP A 56 -13.96 8.48 8.80
N TRP A 57 -13.96 8.36 7.47
CA TRP A 57 -15.03 8.91 6.65
C TRP A 57 -16.37 8.20 6.83
N GLU A 58 -16.39 6.87 6.90
CA GLU A 58 -17.60 6.10 7.27
C GLU A 58 -18.18 6.60 8.61
N ALA A 59 -17.34 6.75 9.64
CA ALA A 59 -17.78 7.23 10.95
C ALA A 59 -18.35 8.66 10.92
N ARG A 60 -17.78 9.55 10.09
CA ARG A 60 -18.31 10.91 9.88
C ARG A 60 -19.64 10.91 9.14
N LEU A 61 -19.80 10.04 8.15
CA LEU A 61 -21.06 9.89 7.42
C LEU A 61 -22.17 9.28 8.29
N ASP A 62 -21.82 8.50 9.31
CA ASP A 62 -22.74 7.98 10.31
C ASP A 62 -23.23 9.02 11.32
N SER A 63 -22.41 10.03 11.62
CA SER A 63 -22.59 10.89 12.80
C SER A 63 -23.22 12.27 12.53
N SER A 64 -23.27 12.76 11.29
CA SER A 64 -23.83 14.10 11.04
C SER A 64 -24.44 14.29 9.65
N MET A 65 -25.64 14.85 9.63
CA MET A 65 -26.30 15.50 8.48
C MET A 65 -26.79 16.87 8.98
N PRO A 66 -26.69 17.96 8.20
CA PRO A 66 -26.16 18.08 6.84
C PRO A 66 -24.65 18.34 6.75
N PHE A 67 -24.02 18.02 5.62
CA PHE A 67 -22.62 18.36 5.34
C PHE A 67 -22.49 19.76 4.71
N PRO A 68 -21.77 20.69 5.34
CA PRO A 68 -21.39 21.97 4.73
C PRO A 68 -20.51 21.76 3.48
N PRO A 69 -20.56 22.68 2.48
CA PRO A 69 -19.73 22.60 1.28
C PRO A 69 -18.23 22.47 1.58
N GLU A 70 -17.73 23.09 2.65
CA GLU A 70 -16.30 23.00 3.01
C GLU A 70 -15.91 21.57 3.44
N ILE A 71 -16.82 20.87 4.13
CA ILE A 71 -16.60 19.47 4.54
C ILE A 71 -16.63 18.55 3.30
N LEU A 72 -17.56 18.79 2.37
CA LEU A 72 -17.63 18.04 1.12
C LEU A 72 -16.36 18.24 0.28
N GLN A 73 -15.84 19.47 0.19
CA GLN A 73 -14.59 19.76 -0.51
C GLN A 73 -13.39 19.08 0.16
N ALA A 74 -13.28 19.15 1.50
CA ALA A 74 -12.19 18.50 2.23
C ALA A 74 -12.23 16.96 2.06
N ASN A 75 -13.43 16.38 2.00
CA ASN A 75 -13.59 14.95 1.72
C ASN A 75 -13.17 14.60 0.29
N ARG A 76 -13.58 15.41 -0.68
CA ARG A 76 -13.20 15.24 -2.08
C ARG A 76 -11.68 15.28 -2.29
N ASP A 77 -11.00 16.26 -1.70
CA ASP A 77 -9.55 16.41 -1.81
C ASP A 77 -8.82 15.21 -1.17
N SER A 78 -9.33 14.73 -0.04
CA SER A 78 -8.75 13.60 0.69
C SER A 78 -9.00 12.27 0.00
N LEU A 79 -10.17 12.10 -0.63
CA LEU A 79 -10.48 10.97 -1.50
C LEU A 79 -9.54 10.93 -2.71
N SER A 80 -9.31 12.07 -3.36
CA SER A 80 -8.40 12.19 -4.50
C SER A 80 -6.98 11.80 -4.13
N ARG A 81 -6.47 12.27 -2.99
CA ARG A 81 -5.16 11.86 -2.46
C ARG A 81 -5.09 10.35 -2.18
N SER A 82 -6.13 9.80 -1.54
CA SER A 82 -6.19 8.37 -1.23
C SER A 82 -6.24 7.51 -2.50
N ALA A 83 -6.98 7.94 -3.53
CA ALA A 83 -7.04 7.26 -4.82
C ALA A 83 -5.68 7.24 -5.51
N LEU A 84 -4.96 8.36 -5.51
CA LEU A 84 -3.59 8.44 -6.05
C LEU A 84 -2.64 7.51 -5.30
N SER A 85 -2.64 7.54 -3.96
CA SER A 85 -1.79 6.67 -3.15
C SER A 85 -2.07 5.19 -3.39
N LEU A 86 -3.34 4.78 -3.47
CA LEU A 86 -3.71 3.40 -3.78
C LEU A 86 -3.31 3.01 -5.22
N GLN A 87 -3.49 3.92 -6.19
CA GLN A 87 -3.11 3.69 -7.59
C GLN A 87 -1.59 3.59 -7.76
N GLU A 88 -0.80 4.39 -7.04
CA GLU A 88 0.67 4.32 -7.04
C GLU A 88 1.14 2.94 -6.57
N VAL A 89 0.57 2.43 -5.46
CA VAL A 89 0.87 1.09 -4.94
C VAL A 89 0.55 -0.01 -5.98
N VAL A 90 -0.60 0.09 -6.66
CA VAL A 90 -0.98 -0.87 -7.72
C VAL A 90 -0.05 -0.77 -8.94
N THR A 91 0.27 0.44 -9.38
CA THR A 91 1.11 0.68 -10.57
C THR A 91 2.53 0.18 -10.33
N PHE A 92 3.09 0.46 -9.15
CA PHE A 92 4.42 -0.01 -8.77
C PHE A 92 4.49 -1.54 -8.76
N ARG A 93 3.44 -2.20 -8.28
CA ARG A 93 3.33 -3.66 -8.29
C ARG A 93 3.27 -4.25 -9.71
N SER A 94 2.49 -3.64 -10.60
CA SER A 94 2.40 -4.09 -11.99
C SER A 94 3.75 -4.00 -12.72
N TYR A 95 4.59 -3.03 -12.34
CA TYR A 95 5.92 -2.84 -12.92
C TYR A 95 6.97 -3.82 -12.37
N LEU A 96 6.87 -4.20 -11.10
CA LEU A 96 7.88 -5.02 -10.43
C LEU A 96 7.70 -6.53 -10.62
N PHE A 97 6.47 -7.01 -10.75
CA PHE A 97 6.18 -8.44 -10.64
C PHE A 97 5.78 -9.13 -11.94
N ASP A 98 5.52 -8.41 -13.04
CA ASP A 98 5.16 -8.95 -14.38
C ASP A 98 4.24 -10.19 -14.29
N GLU A 99 3.30 -10.16 -13.34
CA GLU A 99 2.44 -11.29 -12.99
C GLU A 99 0.97 -10.85 -13.10
N ASP A 100 0.19 -11.66 -13.83
CA ASP A 100 -1.27 -11.60 -13.93
C ASP A 100 -2.01 -11.68 -12.57
N ALA A 101 -1.28 -11.89 -11.46
CA ALA A 101 -1.82 -12.10 -10.12
C ALA A 101 -2.50 -10.86 -9.53
N PHE A 102 -2.07 -9.65 -9.91
CA PHE A 102 -2.71 -8.42 -9.44
C PHE A 102 -3.55 -7.79 -10.53
N LYS A 103 -4.84 -8.14 -10.53
CA LYS A 103 -5.82 -7.45 -11.36
C LYS A 103 -5.94 -6.00 -10.90
N HIS A 104 -6.01 -5.08 -11.85
CA HIS A 104 -6.34 -3.70 -11.58
C HIS A 104 -7.67 -3.65 -10.79
N PRO A 105 -7.73 -2.97 -9.63
CA PRO A 105 -8.94 -2.93 -8.81
C PRO A 105 -9.97 -1.96 -9.42
N SER A 106 -10.58 -2.40 -10.51
CA SER A 106 -11.46 -1.60 -11.37
C SER A 106 -12.67 -1.06 -10.64
N HIS A 107 -13.32 -1.85 -9.79
CA HIS A 107 -14.52 -1.39 -9.09
C HIS A 107 -14.18 -0.40 -7.99
N LEU A 108 -13.00 -0.54 -7.34
CA LEU A 108 -12.51 0.42 -6.36
C LEU A 108 -12.16 1.74 -7.05
N THR A 109 -11.46 1.70 -8.18
CA THR A 109 -11.19 2.90 -8.99
C THR A 109 -12.48 3.57 -9.44
N ASP A 110 -13.45 2.80 -9.94
CA ASP A 110 -14.76 3.33 -10.35
C ASP A 110 -15.53 3.94 -9.18
N PHE A 111 -15.49 3.32 -7.99
CA PHE A 111 -16.05 3.89 -6.77
C PHE A 111 -15.42 5.24 -6.44
N MET A 112 -14.08 5.35 -6.44
CA MET A 112 -13.39 6.61 -6.13
C MET A 112 -13.76 7.71 -7.14
N LEU A 113 -13.77 7.39 -8.45
CA LEU A 113 -14.12 8.34 -9.51
C LEU A 113 -15.60 8.73 -9.52
N ARG A 114 -16.50 7.79 -9.22
CA ARG A 114 -17.94 8.09 -9.08
C ARG A 114 -18.19 8.98 -7.87
N THR A 115 -17.54 8.67 -6.76
CA THR A 115 -17.69 9.40 -5.50
C THR A 115 -17.16 10.83 -5.61
N ASP A 116 -16.04 11.07 -6.27
CA ASP A 116 -15.55 12.44 -6.57
C ASP A 116 -16.60 13.27 -7.33
N ARG A 117 -17.22 12.67 -8.36
CA ARG A 117 -18.27 13.31 -9.15
C ARG A 117 -19.54 13.59 -8.32
N GLN A 118 -19.94 12.65 -7.48
CA GLN A 118 -21.10 12.79 -6.58
C GLN A 118 -20.85 13.90 -5.54
N LEU A 119 -19.67 13.95 -4.93
CA LEU A 119 -19.30 15.03 -4.01
C LEU A 119 -19.29 16.40 -4.70
N SER A 120 -18.80 16.47 -5.94
CA SER A 120 -18.86 17.69 -6.75
C SER A 120 -20.29 18.17 -6.96
N ALA A 121 -21.19 17.26 -7.37
CA ALA A 121 -22.61 17.58 -7.56
C ALA A 121 -23.30 18.01 -6.26
N MET A 122 -22.91 17.44 -5.12
CA MET A 122 -23.42 17.85 -3.81
C MET A 122 -23.01 19.29 -3.45
N ILE A 123 -21.77 19.67 -3.75
CA ILE A 123 -21.24 21.03 -3.54
C ILE A 123 -22.01 22.03 -4.41
N ASP A 124 -22.24 21.70 -5.67
CA ASP A 124 -22.80 22.62 -6.66
C ASP A 124 -24.33 22.74 -6.62
N GLY A 125 -25.06 21.73 -6.13
CA GLY A 125 -26.52 21.63 -6.34
C GLY A 125 -27.36 20.98 -5.26
N GLY A 126 -26.79 20.60 -4.10
CA GLY A 126 -27.57 20.09 -2.95
C GLY A 126 -28.00 18.63 -3.01
N GLY A 127 -27.28 17.78 -3.76
CA GLY A 127 -27.59 16.37 -4.01
C GLY A 127 -27.37 15.40 -2.83
N GLN A 128 -28.06 15.58 -1.71
CA GLN A 128 -27.89 14.69 -0.52
C GLN A 128 -28.28 13.22 -0.78
N GLU A 129 -29.00 12.93 -1.87
CA GLU A 129 -29.37 11.57 -2.27
C GLU A 129 -28.17 10.65 -2.51
N TYR A 130 -26.99 11.18 -2.86
CA TYR A 130 -25.79 10.38 -3.12
C TYR A 130 -25.14 9.85 -1.84
N VAL A 131 -25.40 10.48 -0.68
CA VAL A 131 -24.77 10.11 0.60
C VAL A 131 -25.07 8.67 0.96
N ALA A 132 -26.29 8.19 0.70
CA ALA A 132 -26.71 6.83 1.03
C ALA A 132 -25.91 5.78 0.24
N ASP A 133 -25.65 6.02 -1.05
CA ASP A 133 -24.87 5.14 -1.92
C ASP A 133 -23.39 5.12 -1.53
N ILE A 134 -22.81 6.30 -1.29
CA ILE A 134 -21.42 6.45 -0.83
C ILE A 134 -21.23 5.69 0.49
N LYS A 135 -22.13 5.90 1.44
CA LYS A 135 -22.11 5.24 2.74
C LYS A 135 -22.21 3.72 2.63
N ALA A 136 -23.15 3.21 1.82
CA ALA A 136 -23.32 1.77 1.63
C ALA A 136 -22.06 1.12 1.06
N THR A 137 -21.39 1.78 0.11
CA THR A 137 -20.16 1.26 -0.49
C THR A 137 -18.97 1.34 0.49
N LEU A 138 -18.83 2.44 1.24
CA LEU A 138 -17.80 2.56 2.29
C LEU A 138 -17.95 1.49 3.39
N HIS A 139 -19.18 1.20 3.82
CA HIS A 139 -19.44 0.13 4.78
C HIS A 139 -18.88 -1.22 4.30
N LYS A 140 -19.06 -1.55 3.02
CA LYS A 140 -18.54 -2.79 2.43
C LYS A 140 -17.00 -2.80 2.42
N ILE A 141 -16.38 -1.71 1.98
CA ILE A 141 -14.92 -1.57 1.96
C ILE A 141 -14.35 -1.73 3.38
N ASN A 142 -14.91 -1.02 4.36
CA ASN A 142 -14.40 -1.03 5.73
C ASN A 142 -14.69 -2.35 6.46
N ALA A 143 -15.76 -3.06 6.12
CA ALA A 143 -15.98 -4.43 6.60
C ALA A 143 -14.86 -5.38 6.14
N VAL A 144 -14.48 -5.32 4.87
CA VAL A 144 -13.34 -6.10 4.33
C VAL A 144 -12.02 -5.67 4.98
N THR A 145 -11.80 -4.36 5.16
CA THR A 145 -10.59 -3.85 5.83
C THR A 145 -10.46 -4.40 7.25
N ARG A 146 -11.55 -4.39 8.04
CA ARG A 146 -11.58 -4.98 9.39
C ARG A 146 -11.36 -6.49 9.35
N GLU A 147 -11.93 -7.20 8.36
CA GLU A 147 -11.74 -8.65 8.20
C GLU A 147 -10.27 -9.02 7.91
N VAL A 148 -9.62 -8.33 6.99
CA VAL A 148 -8.30 -8.71 6.48
C VAL A 148 -7.17 -8.24 7.40
N TYR A 149 -7.26 -7.01 7.89
CA TYR A 149 -6.20 -6.42 8.69
C TYR A 149 -6.47 -6.48 10.20
N ASN A 150 -7.72 -6.72 10.60
CA ASN A 150 -8.13 -6.88 12.01
C ASN A 150 -7.65 -5.73 12.92
N PHE A 151 -7.73 -4.49 12.43
CA PHE A 151 -7.42 -3.31 13.23
C PHE A 151 -8.63 -2.42 13.42
N ASP A 152 -8.80 -1.99 14.66
CA ASP A 152 -9.61 -0.82 15.00
C ASP A 152 -8.83 0.50 14.77
N SER A 153 -7.47 0.45 14.77
CA SER A 153 -6.62 1.60 14.43
C SER A 153 -5.15 1.21 14.14
N GLY A 154 -4.72 1.31 12.87
CA GLY A 154 -3.31 1.19 12.45
C GLY A 154 -2.68 -0.21 12.62
N LEU A 155 -1.50 -0.42 12.04
CA LEU A 155 -0.77 -1.70 12.15
C LEU A 155 -0.20 -1.93 13.56
N THR A 156 -0.23 -3.18 14.07
CA THR A 156 0.55 -3.55 15.27
C THR A 156 2.05 -3.59 14.95
N SER A 157 2.89 -3.51 16.00
CA SER A 157 4.34 -3.65 15.85
C SER A 157 4.76 -4.99 15.24
N GLU A 158 4.08 -6.08 15.60
CA GLU A 158 4.34 -7.42 15.04
C GLU A 158 4.07 -7.47 13.54
N GLN A 159 3.00 -6.82 13.08
CA GLN A 159 2.67 -6.79 11.65
C GLN A 159 3.59 -5.85 10.86
N TRP A 160 4.13 -4.81 11.51
CA TRP A 160 5.22 -4.02 10.95
C TRP A 160 6.52 -4.80 10.82
N ASP A 161 6.85 -5.64 11.81
CA ASP A 161 8.03 -6.50 11.76
C ASP A 161 7.89 -7.57 10.67
N GLU A 162 6.70 -8.18 10.52
CA GLU A 162 6.39 -9.07 9.40
C GLU A 162 6.56 -8.36 8.05
N LEU A 163 5.95 -7.19 7.89
CA LEU A 163 6.05 -6.37 6.66
C LEU A 163 7.48 -5.95 6.35
N ARG A 164 8.30 -5.72 7.38
CA ARG A 164 9.71 -5.41 7.22
C ARG A 164 10.50 -6.60 6.68
N GLU A 165 10.17 -7.81 7.11
CA GLU A 165 10.87 -9.03 6.71
C GLU A 165 10.46 -9.51 5.31
N ILE A 166 9.16 -9.54 5.01
CA ILE A 166 8.65 -10.04 3.74
C ILE A 166 8.55 -8.95 2.67
N GLY A 167 8.32 -7.70 3.08
CA GLY A 167 8.07 -6.56 2.22
C GLY A 167 6.58 -6.30 1.97
N PHE A 168 6.21 -5.02 1.89
CA PHE A 168 4.82 -4.60 1.86
C PHE A 168 4.08 -5.10 0.61
N LEU A 169 4.72 -5.05 -0.55
CA LEU A 169 4.14 -5.59 -1.79
C LEU A 169 4.06 -7.12 -1.84
N GLN A 170 4.78 -7.82 -0.98
CA GLN A 170 4.77 -9.29 -0.89
C GLN A 170 3.81 -9.80 0.19
N ASP A 171 3.13 -8.90 0.90
CA ASP A 171 2.14 -9.26 1.91
C ASP A 171 0.87 -9.85 1.25
N GLN A 172 0.56 -11.10 1.60
CA GLN A 172 -0.64 -11.79 1.14
C GLN A 172 -1.93 -11.08 1.60
N ARG A 173 -1.92 -10.41 2.76
CA ARG A 173 -3.06 -9.65 3.25
C ARG A 173 -3.43 -8.51 2.29
N LEU A 174 -2.44 -7.89 1.66
CA LEU A 174 -2.69 -6.85 0.65
C LEU A 174 -3.44 -7.41 -0.56
N VAL A 175 -3.00 -8.56 -1.06
CA VAL A 175 -3.65 -9.28 -2.17
C VAL A 175 -5.10 -9.65 -1.81
N ASP A 176 -5.27 -10.22 -0.63
CA ASP A 176 -6.57 -10.65 -0.13
C ASP A 176 -7.52 -9.45 0.05
N TRP A 177 -7.02 -8.33 0.55
CA TRP A 177 -7.78 -7.09 0.70
C TRP A 177 -8.31 -6.59 -0.64
N TYR A 178 -7.44 -6.40 -1.64
CA TYR A 178 -7.88 -5.92 -2.95
C TYR A 178 -8.89 -6.88 -3.59
N THR A 179 -8.62 -8.19 -3.53
CA THR A 179 -9.49 -9.21 -4.11
C THR A 179 -10.88 -9.20 -3.47
N LYS A 180 -10.95 -9.15 -2.13
CA LYS A 180 -12.22 -9.13 -1.40
C LYS A 180 -12.97 -7.81 -1.56
N VAL A 181 -12.27 -6.68 -1.58
CA VAL A 181 -12.88 -5.36 -1.83
C VAL A 181 -13.52 -5.33 -3.21
N GLU A 182 -12.79 -5.73 -4.26
CA GLU A 182 -13.30 -5.78 -5.63
C GLU A 182 -14.56 -6.64 -5.76
N ALA A 183 -14.61 -7.78 -5.05
CA ALA A 183 -15.77 -8.65 -5.03
C ALA A 183 -16.96 -8.05 -4.24
N ALA A 184 -16.70 -7.36 -3.12
CA ALA A 184 -17.74 -6.80 -2.26
C ALA A 184 -18.50 -5.63 -2.92
N ILE A 185 -17.79 -4.81 -3.70
CA ILE A 185 -18.33 -3.60 -4.33
C ILE A 185 -18.72 -3.80 -5.81
N ALA A 186 -18.60 -5.02 -6.33
CA ALA A 186 -19.08 -5.37 -7.66
C ALA A 186 -20.60 -5.13 -7.80
N PRO A 187 -21.10 -4.85 -9.03
CA PRO A 187 -22.51 -4.56 -9.29
C PRO A 187 -23.49 -5.68 -8.92
#